data_AF-A0A9E5WUG1-F1
#
_entry.id   AF-A0A9E5WUG1-F1
#
_cell.length_a   1.000
_cell.length_b   1.000
_cell.length_c   1.000
_cell.angle_alpha   90.00
_cell.angle_beta   90.00
_cell.angle_gamma   90.00
#
_symmetry.space_group_name_H-M   'P 1'
#
loop_
_entity.id
_entity.type
_entity.pdbx_description
1 polymer ?
#
loop_
_entity_poly.entity_id
_entity_poly.type
_entity_poly.pdbx_seq_one_letter_code
_entity_poly.pdbx_strand_id
1 'polypeptide(L)'
;MASTSWALLFCVSIWSADGANRFVALDAPPDPYWVNRATAKLITPQWIGEKGVEAVIVLAIDDLREPPKYEAFLRPILRRLKQIDGRAGLSIMTVRIDPADPQLQKWLQEGVSLEVHTYDHPCPCLQRGASGLKKAKVTFDRCVDLLHQIPGHRPVGFRMPCCDSMNSVSPRFFAEVFNHTTPDGHFLAVDSSVFHVFSASDPELPKTLTRDSAGRERFRKYVPSDRLMVNLIEDYPYPYVIGGLCWEIPPLMPSDWDAQHLNGKCSPVTVADLKAAVDAVVAKRGIFSLCFHPHGWIRNDQVIEMIDYADRKYGRKVKFLSFRDVVERINRHLLSGESLRAADGGENGVRLLDLNDDGFMDVVIGNDRLRRTRIWSPSTGTWQDRSFPVPLVRSDDGRQESTGVRFGVLQANGLASFLVRNESATGLWHFDGRDWQRDPNGLRGLDQNGPILTALGGRDRGVRLRDCDGDGRCELLVGNPEQNAVFSWSTRHGWQRLPFALPAGTRIVDPHGRDAGLRFVDINEDGYDDVIFSNAEKYSLNLFVSTEQGWSREVLSGVPSRGDDAIPMIVRADGTNNGVWFSYGHLWVQNEDTGKIKPDHVDSRSYQQLLGRQAARPADRR
;
A
#
# COMPACT_ATOMS: atom_id res chain seq x y z
N MET A 1 -41.28 10.91 -42.36
CA MET A 1 -41.07 11.60 -41.08
C MET A 1 -40.62 10.56 -40.07
N ALA A 2 -39.32 10.53 -39.78
CA ALA A 2 -38.71 9.63 -38.81
C ALA A 2 -38.28 10.46 -37.60
N SER A 3 -38.75 10.11 -36.41
CA SER A 3 -38.32 10.73 -35.15
C SER A 3 -37.29 9.84 -34.47
N THR A 4 -36.04 10.26 -34.50
CA THR A 4 -34.93 9.72 -33.71
C THR A 4 -35.04 10.20 -32.27
N SER A 5 -35.32 9.28 -31.34
CA SER A 5 -35.20 9.51 -29.90
C SER A 5 -33.75 9.36 -29.46
N TRP A 6 -33.17 10.43 -28.95
CA TRP A 6 -31.85 10.43 -28.32
C TRP A 6 -31.99 9.94 -26.88
N ALA A 7 -31.39 8.80 -26.55
CA ALA A 7 -31.20 8.37 -25.18
C ALA A 7 -30.00 9.15 -24.60
N LEU A 8 -30.26 10.11 -23.72
CA LEU A 8 -29.24 10.68 -22.85
C LEU A 8 -28.79 9.61 -21.85
N LEU A 9 -27.63 9.01 -22.10
CA LEU A 9 -26.86 8.33 -21.07
C LEU A 9 -26.33 9.41 -20.11
N PHE A 10 -26.94 9.52 -18.93
CA PHE A 10 -26.28 10.13 -17.79
C PHE A 10 -25.15 9.19 -17.36
N CYS A 11 -23.92 9.48 -17.79
CA CYS A 11 -22.73 9.01 -17.10
C CYS A 11 -22.72 9.69 -15.73
N VAL A 12 -23.16 8.98 -14.69
CA VAL A 12 -22.87 9.36 -13.33
C VAL A 12 -21.38 9.12 -13.15
N SER A 13 -20.57 10.18 -13.24
CA SER A 13 -19.18 10.15 -12.81
C SER A 13 -19.21 9.82 -11.33
N ILE A 14 -18.83 8.60 -10.97
CA ILE A 14 -18.59 8.23 -9.58
C ILE A 14 -17.24 8.85 -9.27
N TRP A 15 -17.24 10.04 -8.67
CA TRP A 15 -16.01 10.66 -8.18
C TRP A 15 -15.35 9.66 -7.22
N SER A 16 -14.07 9.35 -7.43
CA SER A 16 -13.25 8.63 -6.44
C SER A 16 -13.40 9.33 -5.08
N ALA A 17 -13.44 8.57 -3.98
CA ALA A 17 -13.59 9.18 -2.65
C ALA A 17 -12.43 10.11 -2.26
N ASP A 18 -11.31 10.03 -2.97
CA ASP A 18 -10.18 10.95 -2.81
C ASP A 18 -10.15 12.06 -3.88
N GLY A 19 -11.05 12.06 -4.87
CA GLY A 19 -11.17 13.10 -5.91
C GLY A 19 -9.82 13.47 -6.56
N ALA A 20 -9.43 14.74 -6.40
CA ALA A 20 -8.16 15.25 -6.88
C ALA A 20 -6.93 14.79 -6.05
N ASN A 21 -7.15 14.29 -4.83
CA ASN A 21 -6.12 13.78 -3.92
C ASN A 21 -5.76 12.30 -4.16
N ARG A 22 -6.31 11.63 -5.18
CA ARG A 22 -6.01 10.21 -5.47
C ARG A 22 -4.54 9.86 -5.75
N PHE A 23 -3.64 10.85 -5.86
CA PHE A 23 -2.20 10.64 -6.08
C PHE A 23 -1.32 10.90 -4.84
N VAL A 24 -1.88 11.35 -3.72
CA VAL A 24 -1.09 11.79 -2.55
C VAL A 24 -0.24 10.67 -1.94
N ALA A 25 -0.67 9.41 -2.07
CA ALA A 25 0.08 8.25 -1.59
C ALA A 25 1.43 8.06 -2.30
N LEU A 26 1.61 8.60 -3.51
CA LEU A 26 2.88 8.51 -4.26
C LEU A 26 4.03 9.29 -3.60
N ASP A 27 3.70 10.32 -2.81
CA ASP A 27 4.66 11.22 -2.16
C ASP A 27 4.64 11.08 -0.62
N ALA A 28 3.86 10.14 -0.11
CA ALA A 28 3.74 9.83 1.30
C ALA A 28 4.86 8.88 1.76
N PRO A 29 5.26 8.93 3.05
CA PRO A 29 6.09 7.89 3.64
C PRO A 29 5.44 6.50 3.53
N PRO A 30 6.20 5.40 3.66
CA PRO A 30 5.69 4.03 3.50
C PRO A 30 4.60 3.65 4.52
N ASP A 31 3.35 4.03 4.23
CA ASP A 31 2.16 3.62 4.98
C ASP A 31 1.59 2.36 4.32
N PRO A 32 1.42 1.23 5.03
CA PRO A 32 0.81 0.04 4.46
C PRO A 32 -0.73 0.06 4.41
N TYR A 33 -1.38 1.08 4.98
CA TYR A 33 -2.83 1.12 5.18
C TYR A 33 -3.55 2.20 4.35
N TRP A 34 -2.88 2.81 3.36
CA TRP A 34 -3.41 3.95 2.59
C TRP A 34 -4.57 3.58 1.65
N VAL A 35 -4.71 2.30 1.27
CA VAL A 35 -5.75 1.84 0.36
C VAL A 35 -7.09 1.67 1.06
N ASN A 36 -8.17 1.95 0.36
CA ASN A 36 -9.53 1.71 0.81
C ASN A 36 -10.43 1.34 -0.38
N ARG A 37 -11.72 1.08 -0.13
CA ARG A 37 -12.70 0.68 -1.15
C ARG A 37 -12.77 1.61 -2.36
N ALA A 38 -12.48 2.90 -2.19
CA ALA A 38 -12.54 3.90 -3.25
C ALA A 38 -11.24 4.08 -4.04
N THR A 39 -10.14 3.47 -3.58
CA THR A 39 -8.89 3.41 -4.33
C THR A 39 -9.11 2.68 -5.66
N ALA A 40 -8.50 3.19 -6.73
CA ALA A 40 -8.59 2.56 -8.05
C ALA A 40 -8.10 1.11 -8.03
N LYS A 41 -8.74 0.23 -8.78
CA LYS A 41 -8.55 -1.22 -8.67
C LYS A 41 -7.35 -1.67 -9.49
N LEU A 42 -6.60 -2.65 -8.98
CA LEU A 42 -5.63 -3.43 -9.76
C LEU A 42 -6.14 -4.88 -9.94
N ILE A 43 -7.17 -5.03 -10.78
CA ILE A 43 -7.84 -6.32 -10.98
C ILE A 43 -6.90 -7.35 -11.65
N THR A 44 -7.11 -8.64 -11.40
CA THR A 44 -6.30 -9.72 -11.98
C THR A 44 -6.06 -9.61 -13.49
N PRO A 45 -7.06 -9.28 -14.34
CA PRO A 45 -6.85 -9.09 -15.77
C PRO A 45 -5.77 -8.06 -16.16
N GLN A 46 -5.49 -7.06 -15.32
CA GLN A 46 -4.48 -6.03 -15.60
C GLN A 46 -3.05 -6.59 -15.60
N TRP A 47 -2.78 -7.64 -14.82
CA TRP A 47 -1.42 -8.11 -14.56
C TRP A 47 -1.20 -9.60 -14.83
N ILE A 48 -2.25 -10.41 -14.95
CA ILE A 48 -2.11 -11.87 -15.12
C ILE A 48 -1.50 -12.27 -16.48
N GLY A 49 -1.78 -11.51 -17.55
CA GLY A 49 -1.31 -11.80 -18.91
C GLY A 49 -1.99 -13.00 -19.59
N GLU A 50 -3.04 -13.56 -18.98
CA GLU A 50 -3.77 -14.74 -19.47
C GLU A 50 -5.26 -14.43 -19.64
N LYS A 51 -5.78 -14.56 -20.87
CA LYS A 51 -7.16 -14.21 -21.19
C LYS A 51 -8.14 -15.13 -20.48
N GLY A 52 -9.11 -14.53 -19.79
CA GLY A 52 -10.21 -15.25 -19.13
C GLY A 52 -9.93 -15.65 -17.68
N VAL A 53 -8.73 -15.38 -17.16
CA VAL A 53 -8.46 -15.45 -15.72
C VAL A 53 -9.02 -14.18 -15.07
N GLU A 54 -9.87 -14.36 -14.08
CA GLU A 54 -10.56 -13.29 -13.36
C GLU A 54 -10.03 -13.13 -11.93
N ALA A 55 -9.46 -14.16 -11.31
CA ALA A 55 -8.93 -14.09 -9.95
C ALA A 55 -7.72 -14.99 -9.74
N VAL A 56 -6.91 -14.67 -8.73
CA VAL A 56 -5.77 -15.50 -8.29
C VAL A 56 -5.93 -15.90 -6.83
N ILE A 57 -5.56 -17.14 -6.52
CA ILE A 57 -5.40 -17.63 -5.16
C ILE A 57 -3.91 -17.94 -4.94
N VAL A 58 -3.32 -17.37 -3.89
CA VAL A 58 -2.00 -17.71 -3.39
C VAL A 58 -2.18 -18.51 -2.11
N LEU A 59 -1.70 -19.76 -2.10
CA LEU A 59 -1.62 -20.55 -0.88
C LEU A 59 -0.25 -20.26 -0.25
N ALA A 60 -0.24 -19.68 0.95
CA ALA A 60 0.97 -19.33 1.68
C ALA A 60 0.97 -19.99 3.06
N ILE A 61 1.81 -21.02 3.22
CA ILE A 61 1.96 -21.77 4.48
C ILE A 61 3.12 -21.22 5.29
N ASP A 62 2.90 -20.94 6.57
CA ASP A 62 3.87 -20.24 7.41
C ASP A 62 4.75 -21.19 8.25
N ASP A 63 5.81 -20.63 8.84
CA ASP A 63 6.67 -21.24 9.86
C ASP A 63 7.65 -22.36 9.45
N LEU A 64 8.05 -22.45 8.18
CA LEU A 64 8.94 -23.55 7.76
C LEU A 64 10.26 -23.56 8.57
N ARG A 65 10.42 -24.66 9.31
CA ARG A 65 11.62 -25.04 10.07
C ARG A 65 12.05 -26.48 9.84
N GLU A 66 11.10 -27.36 9.51
CA GLU A 66 11.29 -28.82 9.44
C GLU A 66 10.67 -29.38 8.15
N PRO A 67 11.44 -29.53 7.05
CA PRO A 67 10.89 -29.91 5.75
C PRO A 67 10.03 -31.17 5.73
N PRO A 68 10.37 -32.26 6.47
CA PRO A 68 9.54 -33.47 6.48
C PRO A 68 8.10 -33.24 6.94
N LYS A 69 7.89 -32.38 7.95
CA LYS A 69 6.55 -32.05 8.47
C LYS A 69 5.73 -31.30 7.42
N TYR A 70 6.36 -30.34 6.75
CA TYR A 70 5.72 -29.53 5.71
C TYR A 70 5.43 -30.36 4.47
N GLU A 71 6.38 -31.19 4.04
CA GLU A 71 6.21 -32.11 2.91
C GLU A 71 5.05 -33.08 3.17
N ALA A 72 4.96 -33.68 4.37
CA ALA A 72 3.86 -34.59 4.70
C ALA A 72 2.48 -33.89 4.63
N PHE A 73 2.39 -32.66 5.13
CA PHE A 73 1.15 -31.87 5.07
C PHE A 73 0.80 -31.45 3.64
N LEU A 74 1.78 -30.91 2.90
CA LEU A 74 1.60 -30.26 1.60
C LEU A 74 1.51 -31.25 0.44
N ARG A 75 2.15 -32.42 0.50
CA ARG A 75 2.21 -33.36 -0.63
C ARG A 75 0.87 -33.61 -1.33
N PRO A 76 -0.26 -33.87 -0.64
CA PRO A 76 -1.54 -34.02 -1.32
C PRO A 76 -2.05 -32.70 -1.95
N ILE A 77 -1.81 -31.54 -1.33
CA ILE A 77 -2.14 -30.21 -1.88
C ILE A 77 -1.33 -29.97 -3.16
N LEU A 78 -0.01 -30.17 -3.13
CA LEU A 78 0.88 -29.96 -4.28
C LEU A 78 0.51 -30.86 -5.47
N ARG A 79 0.15 -32.14 -5.20
CA ARG A 79 -0.36 -33.06 -6.22
C ARG A 79 -1.64 -32.53 -6.86
N ARG A 80 -2.56 -31.99 -6.07
CA ARG A 80 -3.82 -31.45 -6.59
C ARG A 80 -3.60 -30.20 -7.44
N LEU A 81 -2.78 -29.25 -6.99
CA LEU A 81 -2.44 -28.06 -7.77
C LEU A 81 -1.84 -28.42 -9.14
N LYS A 82 -0.93 -29.40 -9.16
CA LYS A 82 -0.34 -29.92 -10.41
C LYS A 82 -1.35 -30.55 -11.36
N GLN A 83 -2.41 -31.17 -10.85
CA GLN A 83 -3.47 -31.70 -11.70
C GLN A 83 -4.28 -30.60 -12.38
N ILE A 84 -4.35 -29.40 -11.78
CA ILE A 84 -5.08 -28.24 -12.32
C ILE A 84 -4.20 -27.50 -13.32
N ASP A 85 -3.02 -27.07 -12.91
CA ASP A 85 -2.19 -26.10 -13.64
C ASP A 85 -0.84 -26.67 -14.12
N GLY A 86 -0.57 -27.97 -13.92
CA GLY A 86 0.70 -28.62 -14.27
C GLY A 86 1.87 -28.29 -13.34
N ARG A 87 1.72 -27.28 -12.46
CA ARG A 87 2.69 -26.83 -11.46
C ARG A 87 2.02 -26.70 -10.09
N ALA A 88 2.81 -26.66 -9.03
CA ALA A 88 2.34 -26.44 -7.67
C ALA A 88 2.59 -24.98 -7.24
N GLY A 89 1.75 -24.05 -7.73
CA GLY A 89 1.80 -22.63 -7.36
C GLY A 89 1.41 -22.42 -5.89
N LEU A 90 2.40 -22.51 -5.01
CA LEU A 90 2.28 -22.38 -3.55
C LEU A 90 3.55 -21.73 -3.00
N SER A 91 3.41 -20.93 -1.96
CA SER A 91 4.53 -20.28 -1.27
C SER A 91 4.69 -20.84 0.14
N ILE A 92 5.91 -21.02 0.60
CA ILE A 92 6.22 -21.43 1.98
C ILE A 92 6.99 -20.31 2.67
N MET A 93 6.39 -19.69 3.69
CA MET A 93 7.07 -18.68 4.51
C MET A 93 8.03 -19.40 5.46
N THR A 94 9.32 -19.09 5.30
CA THR A 94 10.44 -19.85 5.86
C THR A 94 11.14 -19.04 6.92
N VAL A 95 11.40 -19.67 8.06
CA VAL A 95 12.06 -19.04 9.20
C VAL A 95 13.54 -19.36 9.21
N ARG A 96 13.87 -20.63 9.49
CA ARG A 96 15.24 -21.13 9.58
C ARG A 96 15.30 -22.52 8.98
N ILE A 97 16.16 -22.69 7.98
CA ILE A 97 16.35 -23.96 7.29
C ILE A 97 17.82 -24.21 6.93
N ASP A 98 18.17 -25.47 6.69
CA ASP A 98 19.43 -25.82 6.01
C ASP A 98 19.25 -25.58 4.50
N PRO A 99 19.96 -24.61 3.89
CA PRO A 99 19.81 -24.32 2.46
C PRO A 99 20.25 -25.47 1.55
N ALA A 100 20.97 -26.47 2.08
CA ALA A 100 21.38 -27.67 1.36
C ALA A 100 20.37 -28.82 1.44
N ASP A 101 19.24 -28.66 2.16
CA ASP A 101 18.24 -29.73 2.26
C ASP A 101 17.67 -30.07 0.86
N PRO A 102 17.77 -31.34 0.41
CA PRO A 102 17.35 -31.74 -0.94
C PRO A 102 15.85 -31.56 -1.20
N GLN A 103 15.02 -31.53 -0.16
CA GLN A 103 13.58 -31.28 -0.29
C GLN A 103 13.29 -29.88 -0.84
N LEU A 104 14.15 -28.89 -0.57
CA LEU A 104 14.00 -27.53 -1.09
C LEU A 104 14.10 -27.51 -2.61
N GLN A 105 15.10 -28.19 -3.18
CA GLN A 105 15.27 -28.30 -4.63
C GLN A 105 14.10 -29.02 -5.29
N LYS A 106 13.57 -30.06 -4.65
CA LYS A 106 12.37 -30.75 -5.13
C LYS A 106 11.20 -29.77 -5.21
N TRP A 107 10.90 -29.03 -4.14
CA TRP A 107 9.83 -28.03 -4.15
C TRP A 107 9.99 -26.96 -5.24
N LEU A 108 11.20 -26.42 -5.42
CA LEU A 108 11.48 -25.42 -6.47
C LEU A 108 11.20 -25.97 -7.88
N GLN A 109 11.59 -27.21 -8.17
CA GLN A 109 11.31 -27.87 -9.45
C GLN A 109 9.80 -28.12 -9.67
N GLU A 110 9.04 -28.29 -8.60
CA GLU A 110 7.59 -28.46 -8.64
C GLU A 110 6.83 -27.14 -8.83
N GLY A 111 7.51 -26.00 -8.73
CA GLY A 111 6.94 -24.66 -8.86
C GLY A 111 6.54 -23.98 -7.55
N VAL A 112 6.93 -24.56 -6.40
CA VAL A 112 6.76 -23.94 -5.08
C VAL A 112 7.83 -22.87 -4.89
N SER A 113 7.49 -21.76 -4.24
CA SER A 113 8.47 -20.75 -3.80
C SER A 113 8.70 -20.79 -2.29
N LEU A 114 9.90 -20.39 -1.86
CA LEU A 114 10.27 -20.26 -0.45
C LEU A 114 10.45 -18.78 -0.16
N GLU A 115 9.78 -18.26 0.85
CA GLU A 115 9.70 -16.83 1.10
C GLU A 115 10.12 -16.52 2.55
N VAL A 116 10.36 -15.26 2.87
CA VAL A 116 10.97 -14.86 4.14
C VAL A 116 9.92 -14.71 5.24
N HIS A 117 10.21 -15.25 6.43
CA HIS A 117 9.37 -15.11 7.63
C HIS A 117 10.15 -14.63 8.86
N THR A 118 11.27 -13.92 8.65
CA THR A 118 12.36 -13.63 9.64
C THR A 118 13.03 -14.88 10.21
N TYR A 119 14.26 -14.77 10.68
CA TYR A 119 15.04 -15.93 11.15
C TYR A 119 14.63 -16.41 12.55
N ASP A 120 14.29 -15.48 13.44
CA ASP A 120 13.99 -15.77 14.85
C ASP A 120 12.48 -15.81 15.15
N HIS A 121 11.64 -15.38 14.20
CA HIS A 121 10.18 -15.27 14.35
C HIS A 121 9.74 -14.46 15.61
N PRO A 122 10.20 -13.20 15.77
CA PRO A 122 9.74 -12.34 16.85
C PRO A 122 8.29 -11.88 16.65
N CYS A 123 7.46 -12.00 17.69
CA CYS A 123 6.06 -11.54 17.65
C CYS A 123 5.74 -10.57 18.80
N PRO A 124 5.47 -9.27 18.54
CA PRO A 124 5.59 -8.59 17.24
C PRO A 124 7.05 -8.44 16.82
N CYS A 125 7.30 -8.12 15.54
CA CYS A 125 8.65 -8.03 15.00
C CYS A 125 9.44 -6.84 15.60
N LEU A 126 8.82 -5.66 15.63
CA LEU A 126 9.33 -4.51 16.36
C LEU A 126 8.90 -4.63 17.84
N GLN A 127 9.85 -4.93 18.72
CA GLN A 127 9.61 -5.11 20.15
C GLN A 127 10.87 -4.84 20.99
N ARG A 128 10.67 -4.62 22.30
CA ARG A 128 11.73 -4.58 23.34
C ARG A 128 12.70 -3.38 23.27
N GLY A 129 12.17 -2.18 23.05
CA GLY A 129 12.83 -0.88 23.27
C GLY A 129 14.07 -0.65 22.41
N ALA A 130 15.05 0.13 22.90
CA ALA A 130 16.17 0.70 22.14
C ALA A 130 16.98 -0.23 21.19
N SER A 131 16.95 -1.55 21.38
CA SER A 131 17.62 -2.52 20.48
C SER A 131 16.68 -3.20 19.47
N GLY A 132 15.37 -2.93 19.56
CA GLY A 132 14.31 -3.63 18.86
C GLY A 132 14.38 -3.47 17.34
N LEU A 133 14.51 -2.24 16.83
CA LEU A 133 14.64 -2.01 15.39
C LEU A 133 15.88 -2.72 14.82
N LYS A 134 17.04 -2.59 15.48
CA LYS A 134 18.27 -3.26 15.06
C LYS A 134 18.11 -4.79 15.04
N LYS A 135 17.46 -5.37 16.04
CA LYS A 135 17.19 -6.82 16.10
C LYS A 135 16.22 -7.27 15.01
N ALA A 136 15.17 -6.48 14.75
CA ALA A 136 14.22 -6.72 13.65
C ALA A 136 14.95 -6.74 12.30
N LYS A 137 15.82 -5.75 12.04
CA LYS A 137 16.64 -5.73 10.82
C LYS A 137 17.57 -6.94 10.72
N VAL A 138 18.31 -7.27 11.79
CA VAL A 138 19.22 -8.43 11.79
C VAL A 138 18.48 -9.74 11.50
N THR A 139 17.32 -9.97 12.12
CA THR A 139 16.58 -11.22 11.92
C THR A 139 15.92 -11.30 10.54
N PHE A 140 15.50 -10.16 9.98
CA PHE A 140 15.00 -10.05 8.62
C PHE A 140 16.11 -10.31 7.60
N ASP A 141 17.20 -9.53 7.65
CA ASP A 141 18.34 -9.62 6.72
C ASP A 141 18.92 -11.03 6.71
N ARG A 142 19.13 -11.62 7.90
CA ARG A 142 19.67 -12.98 8.03
C ARG A 142 18.79 -14.02 7.32
N CYS A 143 17.48 -13.88 7.37
CA CYS A 143 16.57 -14.81 6.72
C CYS A 143 16.55 -14.61 5.20
N VAL A 144 16.57 -13.36 4.73
CA VAL A 144 16.71 -13.03 3.30
C VAL A 144 17.99 -13.66 2.74
N ASP A 145 19.14 -13.43 3.39
CA ASP A 145 20.43 -13.94 2.92
C ASP A 145 20.51 -15.47 3.01
N LEU A 146 19.93 -16.08 4.06
CA LEU A 146 19.83 -17.54 4.17
C LEU A 146 19.07 -18.15 2.98
N LEU A 147 17.93 -17.58 2.58
CA LEU A 147 17.15 -18.13 1.49
C LEU A 147 17.78 -17.89 0.11
N HIS A 148 18.65 -16.89 -0.03
CA HIS A 148 19.49 -16.70 -1.23
C HIS A 148 20.60 -17.74 -1.35
N GLN A 149 20.99 -18.41 -0.25
CA GLN A 149 21.99 -19.51 -0.30
C GLN A 149 21.43 -20.79 -0.92
N ILE A 150 20.11 -20.91 -1.09
CA ILE A 150 19.49 -22.08 -1.74
C ILE A 150 19.78 -22.02 -3.25
N PRO A 151 20.41 -23.04 -3.86
CA PRO A 151 20.80 -22.99 -5.27
C PRO A 151 19.62 -22.71 -6.22
N GLY A 152 19.78 -21.73 -7.10
CA GLY A 152 18.76 -21.36 -8.11
C GLY A 152 17.50 -20.68 -7.54
N HIS A 153 17.48 -20.42 -6.22
CA HIS A 153 16.39 -19.76 -5.55
C HIS A 153 16.57 -18.24 -5.51
N ARG A 154 15.47 -17.52 -5.58
CA ARG A 154 15.40 -16.06 -5.39
C ARG A 154 14.10 -15.78 -4.63
N PRO A 155 14.14 -15.61 -3.30
CA PRO A 155 12.96 -15.25 -2.54
C PRO A 155 12.47 -13.88 -3.01
N VAL A 156 11.15 -13.69 -3.07
CA VAL A 156 10.55 -12.42 -3.47
C VAL A 156 9.63 -11.84 -2.40
N GLY A 157 9.10 -12.69 -1.53
CA GLY A 157 8.05 -12.38 -0.58
C GLY A 157 8.53 -12.36 0.86
N PHE A 158 7.82 -11.57 1.65
CA PHE A 158 7.89 -11.53 3.11
C PHE A 158 6.49 -11.71 3.69
N ARG A 159 6.42 -12.30 4.87
CA ARG A 159 5.26 -12.17 5.76
C ARG A 159 5.78 -11.90 7.15
N MET A 160 5.22 -10.89 7.78
CA MET A 160 5.54 -10.49 9.13
C MET A 160 5.05 -11.56 10.12
N PRO A 161 5.93 -12.07 11.01
CA PRO A 161 5.51 -12.97 12.08
C PRO A 161 4.31 -12.44 12.87
N CYS A 162 3.33 -13.32 13.08
CA CYS A 162 2.10 -13.08 13.82
C CYS A 162 1.23 -11.92 13.31
N CYS A 163 1.35 -11.51 12.04
CA CYS A 163 0.48 -10.46 11.46
C CYS A 163 -1.00 -10.83 11.42
N ASP A 164 -1.31 -12.12 11.51
CA ASP A 164 -2.66 -12.67 11.54
C ASP A 164 -3.28 -12.71 12.94
N SER A 165 -2.51 -12.42 14.01
CA SER A 165 -2.97 -12.62 15.39
C SER A 165 -2.74 -11.43 16.32
N MET A 166 -1.98 -10.42 15.87
CA MET A 166 -1.67 -9.21 16.63
C MET A 166 -1.17 -8.07 15.75
N ASN A 167 -1.12 -6.85 16.31
CA ASN A 167 -0.57 -5.68 15.62
C ASN A 167 0.98 -5.74 15.56
N SER A 168 1.51 -6.30 14.49
CA SER A 168 2.95 -6.47 14.22
C SER A 168 3.46 -5.63 13.04
N VAL A 169 2.61 -5.47 12.01
CA VAL A 169 2.89 -4.67 10.81
C VAL A 169 2.91 -3.17 11.14
N SER A 170 3.93 -2.46 10.64
CA SER A 170 4.18 -1.07 10.98
C SER A 170 4.80 -0.31 9.80
N PRO A 171 4.40 0.97 9.57
CA PRO A 171 5.11 1.85 8.65
C PRO A 171 6.62 1.91 8.87
N ARG A 172 7.07 1.83 10.14
CA ARG A 172 8.50 1.85 10.50
C ARG A 172 9.24 0.64 9.97
N PHE A 173 8.61 -0.52 9.92
CA PHE A 173 9.25 -1.70 9.35
C PHE A 173 9.53 -1.53 7.86
N PHE A 174 8.57 -0.97 7.10
CA PHE A 174 8.79 -0.71 5.68
C PHE A 174 9.84 0.36 5.46
N ALA A 175 9.74 1.49 6.17
CA ALA A 175 10.66 2.61 6.04
C ALA A 175 12.11 2.27 6.43
N GLU A 176 12.31 1.47 7.49
CA GLU A 176 13.62 1.29 8.12
C GLU A 176 14.21 -0.12 7.98
N VAL A 177 13.43 -1.10 7.50
CA VAL A 177 13.88 -2.50 7.36
C VAL A 177 13.60 -3.03 5.95
N PHE A 178 12.35 -3.28 5.60
CA PHE A 178 11.99 -3.96 4.35
C PHE A 178 12.50 -3.20 3.12
N ASN A 179 12.45 -1.86 3.16
CA ASN A 179 12.81 -1.09 1.98
C ASN A 179 14.30 -1.00 1.67
N HIS A 180 15.15 -1.51 2.56
CA HIS A 180 16.60 -1.49 2.43
C HIS A 180 17.14 -2.84 1.97
N THR A 181 18.35 -2.84 1.43
CA THR A 181 19.06 -4.08 1.13
C THR A 181 19.63 -4.72 2.39
N THR A 182 19.90 -6.02 2.30
CA THR A 182 20.74 -6.74 3.26
C THR A 182 22.21 -6.33 3.09
N PRO A 183 23.10 -6.69 4.04
CA PRO A 183 24.55 -6.51 3.87
C PRO A 183 25.12 -7.17 2.60
N ASP A 184 24.52 -8.26 2.15
CA ASP A 184 24.90 -8.97 0.91
C ASP A 184 24.29 -8.33 -0.36
N GLY A 185 23.55 -7.23 -0.22
CA GLY A 185 22.93 -6.51 -1.34
C GLY A 185 21.60 -7.10 -1.82
N HIS A 186 21.01 -8.05 -1.09
CA HIS A 186 19.72 -8.65 -1.45
C HIS A 186 18.53 -7.79 -0.98
N PHE A 187 17.38 -7.95 -1.63
CA PHE A 187 16.13 -7.29 -1.28
C PHE A 187 14.93 -8.14 -1.72
N LEU A 188 13.72 -7.76 -1.26
CA LEU A 188 12.46 -8.43 -1.60
C LEU A 188 11.54 -7.49 -2.40
N ALA A 189 10.54 -8.08 -3.07
CA ALA A 189 9.58 -7.35 -3.92
C ALA A 189 8.17 -7.32 -3.35
N VAL A 190 7.81 -8.28 -2.49
CA VAL A 190 6.46 -8.51 -1.99
C VAL A 190 6.43 -8.57 -0.46
N ASP A 191 5.43 -7.95 0.12
CA ASP A 191 4.92 -8.25 1.46
C ASP A 191 3.50 -8.87 1.35
N SER A 192 3.13 -9.69 2.34
CA SER A 192 1.79 -10.25 2.47
C SER A 192 1.42 -10.33 3.95
N SER A 193 1.35 -9.15 4.58
CA SER A 193 1.17 -9.01 6.02
C SER A 193 -0.03 -8.15 6.43
N VAL A 194 -0.59 -7.35 5.52
CA VAL A 194 -1.71 -6.46 5.81
C VAL A 194 -3.01 -7.19 5.48
N PHE A 195 -3.68 -7.72 6.51
CA PHE A 195 -4.91 -8.45 6.30
C PHE A 195 -6.01 -7.54 5.73
N HIS A 196 -6.83 -8.08 4.84
CA HIS A 196 -8.05 -7.44 4.44
C HIS A 196 -9.28 -8.22 4.92
N VAL A 197 -10.38 -7.49 5.11
CA VAL A 197 -11.71 -8.06 5.37
C VAL A 197 -12.70 -7.59 4.30
N PHE A 198 -13.60 -8.49 3.88
CA PHE A 198 -14.79 -8.06 3.16
C PHE A 198 -15.89 -7.66 4.15
N SER A 199 -16.56 -6.56 3.86
CA SER A 199 -17.63 -5.99 4.67
C SER A 199 -18.97 -6.07 3.93
N ALA A 200 -20.08 -6.15 4.65
CA ALA A 200 -21.41 -6.03 4.04
C ALA A 200 -21.74 -4.60 3.56
N SER A 201 -20.81 -3.65 3.74
CA SER A 201 -20.93 -2.30 3.18
C SER A 201 -20.43 -2.20 1.74
N ASP A 202 -19.66 -3.19 1.24
CA ASP A 202 -19.19 -3.22 -0.15
C ASP A 202 -20.39 -3.43 -1.12
N PRO A 203 -20.74 -2.43 -1.94
CA PRO A 203 -21.83 -2.57 -2.89
C PRO A 203 -21.54 -3.54 -4.04
N GLU A 204 -20.28 -3.92 -4.26
CA GLU A 204 -19.89 -4.89 -5.29
C GLU A 204 -20.16 -6.34 -4.86
N LEU A 205 -20.39 -6.57 -3.57
CA LEU A 205 -20.58 -7.90 -3.00
C LEU A 205 -22.04 -8.11 -2.57
N PRO A 206 -22.70 -9.19 -3.01
CA PRO A 206 -24.03 -9.51 -2.51
C PRO A 206 -23.98 -9.84 -1.02
N LYS A 207 -24.97 -9.37 -0.26
CA LYS A 207 -25.09 -9.60 1.20
C LYS A 207 -25.03 -11.07 1.59
N THR A 208 -25.42 -11.99 0.71
CA THR A 208 -25.33 -13.44 0.93
C THR A 208 -23.89 -13.96 1.03
N LEU A 209 -22.92 -13.25 0.43
CA LEU A 209 -21.49 -13.55 0.58
C LEU A 209 -20.90 -12.90 1.83
N THR A 210 -21.31 -11.67 2.15
CA THR A 210 -20.73 -10.89 3.26
C THR A 210 -21.41 -11.13 4.60
N ARG A 211 -22.55 -11.84 4.64
CA ARG A 211 -23.21 -12.28 5.88
C ARG A 211 -23.31 -13.80 5.98
N ASP A 212 -23.13 -14.32 7.20
CA ASP A 212 -23.31 -15.74 7.51
C ASP A 212 -24.78 -16.14 7.70
N SER A 213 -25.05 -17.42 7.94
CA SER A 213 -26.43 -17.93 8.11
C SER A 213 -27.14 -17.38 9.36
N ALA A 214 -26.41 -16.78 10.30
CA ALA A 214 -26.96 -16.08 11.47
C ALA A 214 -27.10 -14.56 11.23
N GLY A 215 -26.80 -14.08 10.02
CA GLY A 215 -26.88 -12.67 9.65
C GLY A 215 -25.69 -11.82 10.10
N ARG A 216 -24.66 -12.41 10.71
CA ARG A 216 -23.44 -11.71 11.16
C ARG A 216 -22.53 -11.42 9.98
N GLU A 217 -21.69 -10.38 10.07
CA GLU A 217 -20.61 -10.15 9.10
C GLU A 217 -19.73 -11.40 8.99
N ARG A 218 -19.64 -11.99 7.79
CA ARG A 218 -19.01 -13.28 7.56
C ARG A 218 -17.51 -13.25 7.82
N PHE A 219 -16.84 -12.19 7.41
CA PHE A 219 -15.37 -12.07 7.51
C PHE A 219 -14.96 -11.25 8.73
N ARG A 220 -15.65 -10.14 9.02
CA ARG A 220 -15.32 -9.30 10.19
C ARG A 220 -15.43 -10.04 11.53
N LYS A 221 -16.25 -11.09 11.65
CA LYS A 221 -16.33 -11.90 12.88
C LYS A 221 -15.00 -12.57 13.28
N TYR A 222 -14.05 -12.68 12.36
CA TYR A 222 -12.72 -13.24 12.60
C TYR A 222 -11.72 -12.19 13.09
N VAL A 223 -12.01 -10.90 12.94
CA VAL A 223 -11.26 -9.85 13.63
C VAL A 223 -11.47 -10.10 15.14
N PRO A 224 -10.41 -10.39 15.92
CA PRO A 224 -10.55 -10.79 17.30
C PRO A 224 -11.35 -9.76 18.11
N SER A 225 -12.40 -10.20 18.81
CA SER A 225 -13.20 -9.33 19.69
C SER A 225 -12.60 -9.18 21.10
N ASP A 226 -11.64 -10.03 21.44
CA ASP A 226 -10.98 -10.11 22.76
C ASP A 226 -9.69 -9.27 22.84
N ARG A 227 -9.26 -8.66 21.73
CA ARG A 227 -8.10 -7.77 21.65
C ARG A 227 -8.27 -6.75 20.53
N LEU A 228 -7.55 -5.64 20.59
CA LEU A 228 -7.55 -4.68 19.50
C LEU A 228 -6.70 -5.18 18.33
N MET A 229 -7.26 -5.17 17.11
CA MET A 229 -6.52 -5.40 15.87
C MET A 229 -6.83 -4.31 14.85
N VAL A 230 -5.79 -3.57 14.46
CA VAL A 230 -5.88 -2.36 13.62
C VAL A 230 -5.07 -2.48 12.34
N ASN A 231 -4.29 -3.55 12.19
CA ASN A 231 -3.45 -3.83 11.04
C ASN A 231 -4.24 -4.47 9.89
N LEU A 232 -5.35 -3.84 9.50
CA LEU A 232 -6.22 -4.34 8.45
C LEU A 232 -6.73 -3.24 7.53
N ILE A 233 -6.98 -3.61 6.29
CA ILE A 233 -7.69 -2.81 5.28
C ILE A 233 -9.05 -3.45 4.97
N GLU A 234 -9.94 -2.71 4.31
CA GLU A 234 -11.30 -3.18 4.04
C GLU A 234 -11.62 -3.12 2.54
N ASP A 235 -12.27 -4.18 2.03
CA ASP A 235 -12.88 -4.24 0.69
C ASP A 235 -11.95 -3.99 -0.51
N TYR A 236 -10.63 -4.10 -0.30
CA TYR A 236 -9.59 -3.89 -1.31
C TYR A 236 -8.72 -5.16 -1.53
N PRO A 237 -9.23 -6.18 -2.24
CA PRO A 237 -8.53 -7.46 -2.45
C PRO A 237 -7.58 -7.42 -3.65
N TYR A 238 -6.77 -6.37 -3.78
CA TYR A 238 -5.89 -6.16 -4.94
C TYR A 238 -4.44 -5.95 -4.50
N PRO A 239 -3.45 -6.29 -5.34
CA PRO A 239 -2.08 -5.85 -5.12
C PRO A 239 -2.01 -4.31 -5.06
N TYR A 240 -1.21 -3.77 -4.15
CA TYR A 240 -0.94 -2.32 -4.10
C TYR A 240 0.50 -2.05 -3.69
N VAL A 241 0.94 -0.81 -3.86
CA VAL A 241 2.35 -0.43 -3.63
C VAL A 241 2.50 0.27 -2.28
N ILE A 242 3.50 -0.15 -1.49
CA ILE A 242 3.91 0.51 -0.26
C ILE A 242 5.24 1.22 -0.51
N GLY A 243 5.26 2.55 -0.33
CA GLY A 243 6.46 3.37 -0.40
C GLY A 243 7.23 3.30 -1.73
N GLY A 244 6.54 3.00 -2.84
CA GLY A 244 7.13 2.90 -4.19
C GLY A 244 7.99 1.66 -4.46
N LEU A 245 8.25 0.81 -3.45
CA LEU A 245 9.28 -0.23 -3.52
C LEU A 245 8.80 -1.64 -3.16
N CYS A 246 7.60 -1.78 -2.60
CA CYS A 246 7.04 -3.05 -2.15
C CYS A 246 5.65 -3.25 -2.73
N TRP A 247 5.37 -4.44 -3.27
CA TRP A 247 4.01 -4.90 -3.53
C TRP A 247 3.42 -5.52 -2.26
N GLU A 248 2.33 -4.99 -1.74
CA GLU A 248 1.50 -5.73 -0.79
C GLU A 248 0.54 -6.64 -1.56
N ILE A 249 0.58 -7.93 -1.21
CA ILE A 249 -0.43 -8.92 -1.61
C ILE A 249 -1.25 -9.24 -0.37
N PRO A 250 -2.38 -8.56 -0.14
CA PRO A 250 -3.04 -8.59 1.15
C PRO A 250 -3.57 -10.00 1.45
N PRO A 251 -3.18 -10.63 2.57
CA PRO A 251 -3.85 -11.84 3.04
C PRO A 251 -5.30 -11.54 3.39
N LEU A 252 -6.17 -12.52 3.18
CA LEU A 252 -7.60 -12.38 3.48
C LEU A 252 -7.90 -12.99 4.84
N MET A 253 -8.70 -12.30 5.65
CA MET A 253 -9.22 -12.84 6.90
C MET A 253 -10.46 -13.70 6.65
N PRO A 254 -10.49 -14.98 7.08
CA PRO A 254 -9.63 -15.55 8.11
C PRO A 254 -8.33 -16.21 7.62
N SER A 255 -7.27 -16.13 8.44
CA SER A 255 -6.22 -17.18 8.47
C SER A 255 -6.73 -18.43 9.20
N ASP A 256 -5.99 -19.54 9.14
CA ASP A 256 -6.36 -20.71 9.95
C ASP A 256 -6.19 -20.48 11.47
N TRP A 257 -5.37 -19.51 11.89
CA TRP A 257 -5.19 -19.13 13.29
C TRP A 257 -6.42 -18.40 13.85
N ASP A 258 -6.90 -17.35 13.17
CA ASP A 258 -8.13 -16.65 13.59
C ASP A 258 -9.32 -17.58 13.52
N ALA A 259 -9.35 -18.42 12.49
CA ALA A 259 -10.44 -19.34 12.28
C ALA A 259 -10.52 -20.40 13.38
N GLN A 260 -9.40 -20.97 13.81
CA GLN A 260 -9.42 -21.93 14.91
C GLN A 260 -9.71 -21.27 16.25
N HIS A 261 -9.29 -20.01 16.45
CA HIS A 261 -9.57 -19.27 17.69
C HIS A 261 -11.07 -19.03 17.84
N LEU A 262 -11.75 -18.67 16.75
CA LEU A 262 -13.19 -18.44 16.75
C LEU A 262 -14.02 -19.74 16.71
N ASN A 263 -13.69 -20.66 15.78
CA ASN A 263 -14.55 -21.79 15.44
C ASN A 263 -14.04 -23.16 15.94
N GLY A 264 -12.87 -23.20 16.59
CA GLY A 264 -12.16 -24.42 16.92
C GLY A 264 -11.41 -25.04 15.73
N LYS A 265 -10.57 -26.02 16.03
CA LYS A 265 -9.71 -26.69 15.04
C LYS A 265 -10.53 -27.41 13.98
N CYS A 266 -10.08 -27.30 12.73
CA CYS A 266 -10.60 -28.03 11.57
C CYS A 266 -12.10 -27.85 11.35
N SER A 267 -12.64 -26.66 11.68
CA SER A 267 -14.08 -26.40 11.63
C SER A 267 -14.63 -26.39 10.19
N PRO A 268 -15.77 -27.05 9.92
CA PRO A 268 -16.43 -26.97 8.62
C PRO A 268 -16.97 -25.56 8.33
N VAL A 269 -17.24 -24.75 9.37
CA VAL A 269 -17.64 -23.34 9.20
C VAL A 269 -16.53 -22.55 8.54
N THR A 270 -15.29 -22.75 8.98
CA THR A 270 -14.10 -22.13 8.36
C THR A 270 -14.01 -22.48 6.88
N VAL A 271 -14.19 -23.75 6.52
CA VAL A 271 -14.14 -24.17 5.10
C VAL A 271 -15.26 -23.52 4.29
N ALA A 272 -16.46 -23.40 4.84
CA ALA A 272 -17.57 -22.70 4.19
C ALA A 272 -17.27 -21.20 3.96
N ASP A 273 -16.65 -20.54 4.93
CA ASP A 273 -16.27 -19.13 4.83
C ASP A 273 -15.08 -18.90 3.88
N LEU A 274 -14.12 -19.83 3.82
CA LEU A 274 -13.05 -19.83 2.81
C LEU A 274 -13.60 -19.98 1.38
N LYS A 275 -14.65 -20.79 1.17
CA LYS A 275 -15.33 -20.87 -0.13
C LYS A 275 -16.07 -19.57 -0.48
N ALA A 276 -16.68 -18.92 0.51
CA ALA A 276 -17.29 -17.60 0.32
C ALA A 276 -16.23 -16.53 0.01
N ALA A 277 -15.03 -16.63 0.59
CA ALA A 277 -13.90 -15.76 0.25
C ALA A 277 -13.49 -15.92 -1.22
N VAL A 278 -13.39 -17.16 -1.73
CA VAL A 278 -13.15 -17.43 -3.15
C VAL A 278 -14.21 -16.74 -4.02
N ASP A 279 -15.49 -16.89 -3.66
CA ASP A 279 -16.60 -16.26 -4.40
C ASP A 279 -16.50 -14.72 -4.41
N ALA A 280 -16.20 -14.11 -3.27
CA ALA A 280 -16.05 -12.66 -3.16
C ALA A 280 -14.84 -12.14 -3.96
N VAL A 281 -13.71 -12.85 -3.92
CA VAL A 281 -12.51 -12.48 -4.69
C VAL A 281 -12.74 -12.62 -6.19
N VAL A 282 -13.46 -13.66 -6.65
CA VAL A 282 -13.85 -13.77 -8.06
C VAL A 282 -14.81 -12.65 -8.46
N ALA A 283 -15.78 -12.30 -7.62
CA ALA A 283 -16.69 -11.19 -7.89
C ALA A 283 -15.94 -9.85 -8.04
N LYS A 284 -14.93 -9.62 -7.20
CA LYS A 284 -14.06 -8.43 -7.26
C LYS A 284 -12.97 -8.52 -8.32
N ARG A 285 -12.76 -9.69 -8.94
CA ARG A 285 -11.63 -9.98 -9.83
C ARG A 285 -10.26 -9.71 -9.19
N GLY A 286 -10.13 -10.07 -7.92
CA GLY A 286 -8.99 -9.77 -7.07
C GLY A 286 -8.04 -10.94 -6.85
N ILE A 287 -7.24 -10.82 -5.79
CA ILE A 287 -6.32 -11.85 -5.31
C ILE A 287 -6.68 -12.29 -3.88
N PHE A 288 -6.57 -13.59 -3.61
CA PHE A 288 -6.74 -14.18 -2.28
C PHE A 288 -5.42 -14.82 -1.84
N SER A 289 -4.71 -14.21 -0.88
CA SER A 289 -3.61 -14.88 -0.18
C SER A 289 -4.14 -15.56 1.09
N LEU A 290 -4.12 -16.90 1.11
CA LEU A 290 -4.48 -17.70 2.30
C LEU A 290 -3.25 -17.87 3.17
N CYS A 291 -3.32 -17.39 4.42
CA CYS A 291 -2.38 -17.71 5.49
C CYS A 291 -2.83 -18.96 6.25
N PHE A 292 -1.96 -19.98 6.32
CA PHE A 292 -2.27 -21.22 7.04
C PHE A 292 -1.01 -21.94 7.56
N HIS A 293 -1.21 -22.93 8.44
CA HIS A 293 -0.11 -23.60 9.13
C HIS A 293 -0.30 -25.13 9.23
N PRO A 294 0.79 -25.92 9.35
CA PRO A 294 0.71 -27.37 9.56
C PRO A 294 0.58 -27.71 11.07
N HIS A 295 -0.24 -26.95 11.82
CA HIS A 295 -0.41 -27.11 13.28
C HIS A 295 -1.69 -27.87 13.68
N GLY A 296 -2.44 -28.40 12.70
CA GLY A 296 -3.71 -29.09 12.93
C GLY A 296 -4.88 -28.14 13.21
N TRP A 297 -4.73 -26.85 12.88
CA TRP A 297 -5.79 -25.86 12.89
C TRP A 297 -6.68 -25.96 11.66
N ILE A 298 -6.07 -26.21 10.50
CA ILE A 298 -6.71 -26.69 9.28
C ILE A 298 -6.05 -27.99 8.82
N ARG A 299 -6.82 -28.88 8.21
CA ARG A 299 -6.29 -30.11 7.60
C ARG A 299 -6.02 -29.91 6.11
N ASN A 300 -5.13 -30.74 5.54
CA ASN A 300 -4.82 -30.67 4.12
C ASN A 300 -6.02 -31.02 3.21
N ASP A 301 -6.92 -31.91 3.61
CA ASP A 301 -8.17 -32.23 2.90
C ASP A 301 -9.12 -31.02 2.85
N GLN A 302 -9.14 -30.16 3.87
CA GLN A 302 -9.94 -28.93 3.89
C GLN A 302 -9.39 -27.85 2.96
N VAL A 303 -8.06 -27.73 2.87
CA VAL A 303 -7.42 -26.85 1.87
C VAL A 303 -7.73 -27.37 0.45
N ILE A 304 -7.64 -28.68 0.24
CA ILE A 304 -8.02 -29.31 -1.04
C ILE A 304 -9.50 -29.10 -1.36
N GLU A 305 -10.38 -29.16 -0.37
CA GLU A 305 -11.81 -28.91 -0.55
C GLU A 305 -12.09 -27.48 -1.07
N MET A 306 -11.35 -26.48 -0.58
CA MET A 306 -11.40 -25.11 -1.11
C MET A 306 -10.86 -25.03 -2.54
N ILE A 307 -9.71 -25.66 -2.81
CA ILE A 307 -9.11 -25.73 -4.17
C ILE A 307 -10.11 -26.35 -5.16
N ASP A 308 -10.70 -27.48 -4.80
CA ASP A 308 -11.66 -28.19 -5.63
C ASP A 308 -12.94 -27.40 -5.83
N TYR A 309 -13.37 -26.61 -4.84
CA TYR A 309 -14.51 -25.71 -4.99
C TYR A 309 -14.23 -24.64 -6.04
N ALA A 310 -13.06 -23.98 -5.95
CA ALA A 310 -12.66 -22.97 -6.92
C ALA A 310 -12.53 -23.55 -8.34
N ASP A 311 -11.86 -24.69 -8.48
CA ASP A 311 -11.67 -25.38 -9.77
C ASP A 311 -13.01 -25.84 -10.38
N ARG A 312 -13.88 -26.48 -9.58
CA ARG A 312 -15.19 -26.96 -10.10
C ARG A 312 -16.13 -25.82 -10.47
N LYS A 313 -16.16 -24.74 -9.68
CA LYS A 313 -17.12 -23.64 -9.86
C LYS A 313 -16.65 -22.63 -10.92
N TYR A 314 -15.36 -22.30 -10.93
CA TYR A 314 -14.81 -21.22 -11.74
C TYR A 314 -13.83 -21.71 -12.82
N GLY A 315 -13.23 -22.90 -12.64
CA GLY A 315 -12.27 -23.49 -13.57
C GLY A 315 -11.17 -22.50 -13.94
N ARG A 316 -10.94 -22.34 -15.25
CA ARG A 316 -9.91 -21.44 -15.82
C ARG A 316 -10.01 -19.96 -15.40
N LYS A 317 -11.12 -19.52 -14.79
CA LYS A 317 -11.23 -18.15 -14.27
C LYS A 317 -10.36 -17.93 -13.02
N VAL A 318 -9.97 -18.99 -12.31
CA VAL A 318 -9.13 -18.91 -11.12
C VAL A 318 -7.78 -19.57 -11.40
N LYS A 319 -6.69 -18.93 -10.97
CA LYS A 319 -5.33 -19.48 -11.02
C LYS A 319 -4.75 -19.66 -9.62
N PHE A 320 -3.98 -20.72 -9.42
CA PHE A 320 -3.20 -20.91 -8.19
C PHE A 320 -1.74 -20.57 -8.43
N LEU A 321 -1.25 -19.52 -7.78
CA LEU A 321 0.09 -18.97 -8.02
C LEU A 321 0.91 -18.92 -6.72
N SER A 322 2.23 -19.06 -6.83
CA SER A 322 3.16 -18.64 -5.77
C SER A 322 3.36 -17.11 -5.81
N PHE A 323 3.94 -16.51 -4.75
CA PHE A 323 4.28 -15.08 -4.78
C PHE A 323 5.28 -14.77 -5.89
N ARG A 324 6.24 -15.68 -6.15
CA ARG A 324 7.16 -15.59 -7.28
C ARG A 324 6.43 -15.52 -8.64
N ASP A 325 5.42 -16.36 -8.83
CA ASP A 325 4.60 -16.36 -10.05
C ASP A 325 3.79 -15.07 -10.21
N VAL A 326 3.32 -14.48 -9.10
CA VAL A 326 2.60 -13.19 -9.08
C VAL A 326 3.55 -12.06 -9.51
N VAL A 327 4.73 -11.95 -8.89
CA VAL A 327 5.74 -10.93 -9.23
C VAL A 327 6.20 -11.06 -10.68
N GLU A 328 6.46 -12.28 -11.16
CA GLU A 328 6.84 -12.49 -12.56
C GLU A 328 5.78 -11.96 -13.53
N ARG A 329 4.50 -12.24 -13.26
CA ARG A 329 3.39 -11.79 -14.10
C ARG A 329 3.19 -10.28 -14.03
N ILE A 330 3.22 -9.69 -12.83
CA ILE A 330 3.18 -8.24 -12.64
C ILE A 330 4.29 -7.59 -13.47
N ASN A 331 5.54 -8.01 -13.28
CA ASN A 331 6.67 -7.41 -13.99
C ASN A 331 6.51 -7.55 -15.51
N ARG A 332 6.18 -8.76 -15.99
CA ARG A 332 6.06 -9.04 -17.42
C ARG A 332 4.89 -8.32 -18.08
N HIS A 333 3.71 -8.33 -17.48
CA HIS A 333 2.46 -7.95 -18.14
C HIS A 333 1.92 -6.59 -17.70
N LEU A 334 2.07 -6.22 -16.42
CA LEU A 334 1.69 -4.91 -15.88
C LEU A 334 2.82 -3.88 -16.06
N LEU A 335 4.07 -4.26 -15.84
CA LEU A 335 5.21 -3.33 -15.85
C LEU A 335 6.07 -3.37 -17.11
N SER A 336 5.61 -4.02 -18.20
CA SER A 336 6.37 -4.10 -19.47
C SER A 336 7.79 -4.65 -19.35
N GLY A 337 7.98 -5.62 -18.45
CA GLY A 337 9.25 -6.25 -18.14
C GLY A 337 10.10 -5.50 -17.11
N GLU A 338 9.63 -4.37 -16.58
CA GLU A 338 10.26 -3.67 -15.45
C GLU A 338 9.84 -4.26 -14.10
N SER A 339 10.49 -3.81 -13.03
CA SER A 339 10.14 -4.03 -11.63
C SER A 339 9.99 -2.70 -10.89
N LEU A 340 9.37 -2.68 -9.71
CA LEU A 340 9.35 -1.50 -8.83
C LEU A 340 10.77 -1.11 -8.38
N ARG A 341 11.61 -2.12 -8.16
CA ARG A 341 13.01 -1.96 -7.72
C ARG A 341 14.01 -2.15 -8.84
N ALA A 342 15.07 -1.37 -8.81
CA ALA A 342 16.22 -1.51 -9.68
C ALA A 342 17.15 -2.61 -9.17
N ALA A 343 18.23 -2.91 -9.90
CA ALA A 343 19.15 -4.00 -9.56
C ALA A 343 19.91 -3.77 -8.23
N ASP A 344 20.06 -2.50 -7.82
CA ASP A 344 20.65 -2.09 -6.54
C ASP A 344 19.64 -2.13 -5.37
N GLY A 345 18.38 -2.52 -5.63
CA GLY A 345 17.29 -2.50 -4.68
C GLY A 345 16.62 -1.14 -4.50
N GLY A 346 17.13 -0.07 -5.13
CA GLY A 346 16.52 1.26 -5.14
C GLY A 346 15.26 1.34 -6.00
N GLU A 347 14.67 2.53 -6.09
CA GLU A 347 13.49 2.76 -6.94
C GLU A 347 13.83 2.65 -8.43
N ASN A 348 12.96 2.03 -9.23
CA ASN A 348 13.12 1.90 -10.69
C ASN A 348 12.19 2.81 -11.49
N GLY A 349 11.72 3.93 -10.92
CA GLY A 349 10.89 4.91 -11.63
C GLY A 349 9.57 4.37 -12.15
N VAL A 350 8.85 3.61 -11.33
CA VAL A 350 7.51 3.07 -11.65
C VAL A 350 6.47 3.67 -10.73
N ARG A 351 5.33 4.10 -11.26
CA ARG A 351 4.18 4.62 -10.50
C ARG A 351 2.90 3.93 -10.96
N LEU A 352 2.07 3.55 -10.00
CA LEU A 352 0.72 3.05 -10.22
C LEU A 352 -0.25 4.15 -9.79
N LEU A 353 -1.09 4.60 -10.72
CA LEU A 353 -2.03 5.69 -10.47
C LEU A 353 -3.15 5.67 -11.52
N ASP A 354 -4.35 6.13 -11.16
CA ASP A 354 -5.50 6.26 -12.07
C ASP A 354 -5.41 7.59 -12.84
N LEU A 355 -4.86 7.54 -14.06
CA LEU A 355 -4.55 8.74 -14.85
C LEU A 355 -5.81 9.38 -15.45
N ASN A 356 -6.78 8.54 -15.80
CA ASN A 356 -7.98 8.91 -16.53
C ASN A 356 -9.26 8.99 -15.67
N ASP A 357 -9.14 8.73 -14.35
CA ASP A 357 -10.24 8.70 -13.38
C ASP A 357 -11.31 7.66 -13.73
N ASP A 358 -10.88 6.49 -14.23
CA ASP A 358 -11.79 5.38 -14.62
C ASP A 358 -11.97 4.30 -13.55
N GLY A 359 -11.30 4.46 -12.39
CA GLY A 359 -11.36 3.55 -11.26
C GLY A 359 -10.43 2.34 -11.40
N PHE A 360 -9.54 2.30 -12.39
CA PHE A 360 -8.51 1.27 -12.55
C PHE A 360 -7.11 1.87 -12.51
N MET A 361 -6.16 1.07 -12.01
CA MET A 361 -4.75 1.49 -11.93
C MET A 361 -4.09 1.52 -13.32
N ASP A 362 -3.53 2.66 -13.69
CA ASP A 362 -2.62 2.82 -14.83
C ASP A 362 -1.16 2.76 -14.37
N VAL A 363 -0.23 2.74 -15.33
CA VAL A 363 1.21 2.63 -15.05
C VAL A 363 1.98 3.76 -15.73
N VAL A 364 2.82 4.46 -14.98
CA VAL A 364 3.87 5.33 -15.52
C VAL A 364 5.23 4.75 -15.20
N ILE A 365 6.08 4.63 -16.22
CA ILE A 365 7.46 4.16 -16.14
C ILE A 365 8.36 5.26 -16.70
N GLY A 366 9.39 5.63 -15.97
CA GLY A 366 10.36 6.64 -16.36
C GLY A 366 11.75 6.33 -15.81
N ASN A 367 12.30 5.18 -16.14
CA ASN A 367 13.69 4.85 -15.82
C ASN A 367 14.60 5.02 -17.04
N ASP A 368 15.89 4.71 -16.87
CA ASP A 368 16.90 4.87 -17.93
C ASP A 368 16.63 3.99 -19.16
N ARG A 369 15.89 2.87 -19.00
CA ARG A 369 15.58 1.93 -20.09
C ARG A 369 14.28 2.29 -20.81
N LEU A 370 13.27 2.73 -20.07
CA LEU A 370 11.90 2.88 -20.56
C LEU A 370 11.23 4.16 -20.05
N ARG A 371 10.63 4.90 -20.98
CA ARG A 371 9.69 5.99 -20.70
C ARG A 371 8.34 5.70 -21.32
N ARG A 372 7.37 5.29 -20.50
CA ARG A 372 6.09 4.76 -20.97
C ARG A 372 4.96 5.10 -20.01
N THR A 373 3.83 5.49 -20.57
CA THR A 373 2.54 5.52 -19.90
C THR A 373 1.69 4.38 -20.44
N ARG A 374 1.05 3.60 -19.58
CA ARG A 374 0.18 2.49 -19.95
C ARG A 374 -1.18 2.72 -19.35
N ILE A 375 -2.20 2.86 -20.19
CA ILE A 375 -3.59 3.06 -19.79
C ILE A 375 -4.35 1.75 -19.90
N TRP A 376 -5.03 1.33 -18.85
CA TRP A 376 -5.88 0.15 -18.89
C TRP A 376 -7.22 0.49 -19.54
N SER A 377 -7.68 -0.34 -20.49
CA SER A 377 -9.04 -0.24 -21.00
C SER A 377 -9.90 -1.37 -20.44
N PRO A 378 -10.77 -1.11 -19.44
CA PRO A 378 -11.61 -2.16 -18.85
C PRO A 378 -12.62 -2.73 -19.84
N SER A 379 -13.05 -1.95 -20.84
CA SER A 379 -13.98 -2.41 -21.90
C SER A 379 -13.39 -3.45 -22.84
N THR A 380 -12.09 -3.37 -23.14
CA THR A 380 -11.41 -4.31 -24.04
C THR A 380 -10.54 -5.32 -23.30
N GLY A 381 -10.20 -5.05 -22.04
CA GLY A 381 -9.27 -5.85 -21.26
C GLY A 381 -7.84 -5.78 -21.79
N THR A 382 -7.41 -4.61 -22.24
CA THR A 382 -6.08 -4.42 -22.87
C THR A 382 -5.40 -3.13 -22.43
N TRP A 383 -4.06 -3.17 -22.41
CA TRP A 383 -3.22 -1.99 -22.19
C TRP A 383 -3.06 -1.16 -23.46
N GLN A 384 -3.09 0.17 -23.31
CA GLN A 384 -2.74 1.13 -24.33
C GLN A 384 -1.46 1.86 -23.91
N ASP A 385 -0.37 1.61 -24.65
CA ASP A 385 0.93 2.20 -24.34
C ASP A 385 1.15 3.53 -25.09
N ARG A 386 1.75 4.49 -24.40
CA ARG A 386 2.05 5.86 -24.84
C ARG A 386 3.39 6.31 -24.27
N SER A 387 3.94 7.43 -24.77
CA SER A 387 5.22 7.96 -24.27
C SER A 387 5.02 8.74 -22.98
N PHE A 388 5.91 8.55 -22.00
CA PHE A 388 6.07 9.46 -20.87
C PHE A 388 7.22 10.44 -21.16
N PRO A 389 7.11 11.75 -20.90
CA PRO A 389 8.04 12.74 -21.45
C PRO A 389 9.32 12.96 -20.63
N VAL A 390 9.33 12.60 -19.34
CA VAL A 390 10.46 12.88 -18.42
C VAL A 390 10.92 11.60 -17.70
N PRO A 391 12.17 11.52 -17.24
CA PRO A 391 12.56 10.47 -16.29
C PRO A 391 11.87 10.69 -14.94
N LEU A 392 11.50 9.59 -14.27
CA LEU A 392 11.08 9.53 -12.86
C LEU A 392 12.28 9.28 -11.95
N VAL A 393 13.24 8.47 -12.38
CA VAL A 393 14.53 8.24 -11.72
C VAL A 393 15.68 8.46 -12.69
N ARG A 394 16.88 8.70 -12.15
CA ARG A 394 18.13 8.75 -12.91
C ARG A 394 19.22 7.99 -12.17
N SER A 395 20.08 7.32 -12.91
CA SER A 395 21.32 6.79 -12.33
C SER A 395 22.37 7.89 -12.20
N ASP A 396 22.87 8.12 -10.99
CA ASP A 396 24.12 8.84 -10.72
C ASP A 396 25.08 7.92 -9.96
N ASP A 397 26.31 7.76 -10.46
CA ASP A 397 27.31 6.81 -9.93
C ASP A 397 26.79 5.38 -9.63
N GLY A 398 25.81 4.91 -10.41
CA GLY A 398 25.20 3.58 -10.27
C GLY A 398 24.08 3.47 -9.23
N ARG A 399 23.74 4.56 -8.52
CA ARG A 399 22.58 4.65 -7.62
C ARG A 399 21.43 5.34 -8.33
N GLN A 400 20.22 4.80 -8.19
CA GLN A 400 19.01 5.45 -8.70
C GLN A 400 18.54 6.57 -7.76
N GLU A 401 18.40 7.79 -8.30
CA GLU A 401 17.88 8.96 -7.59
C GLU A 401 16.54 9.40 -8.18
N SER A 402 15.60 9.76 -7.30
CA SER A 402 14.31 10.32 -7.72
C SER A 402 14.50 11.71 -8.33
N THR A 403 13.80 11.96 -9.43
CA THR A 403 13.78 13.27 -10.09
C THR A 403 12.76 14.24 -9.48
N GLY A 404 11.96 13.79 -8.51
CA GLY A 404 10.95 14.64 -7.87
C GLY A 404 9.79 15.04 -8.80
N VAL A 405 9.32 14.14 -9.66
CA VAL A 405 8.03 14.34 -10.36
C VAL A 405 6.89 14.25 -9.34
N ARG A 406 5.98 15.23 -9.36
CA ARG A 406 4.79 15.29 -8.49
C ARG A 406 3.53 15.21 -9.32
N PHE A 407 2.65 14.25 -9.02
CA PHE A 407 1.38 14.05 -9.71
C PHE A 407 0.23 14.71 -8.94
N GLY A 408 -0.74 15.27 -9.66
CA GLY A 408 -1.90 15.97 -9.10
C GLY A 408 -2.99 16.14 -10.16
N VAL A 409 -4.19 16.57 -9.78
CA VAL A 409 -5.23 16.99 -10.73
C VAL A 409 -5.23 18.51 -10.80
N LEU A 410 -4.96 19.10 -11.96
CA LEU A 410 -4.87 20.57 -12.09
C LEU A 410 -5.90 21.15 -13.08
N GLN A 411 -6.70 20.28 -13.71
CA GLN A 411 -7.66 20.66 -14.74
C GLN A 411 -9.05 20.17 -14.36
N ALA A 412 -10.06 20.93 -14.81
CA ALA A 412 -11.47 20.63 -14.53
C ALA A 412 -11.97 19.32 -15.16
N ASN A 413 -11.19 18.71 -16.06
CA ASN A 413 -11.49 17.39 -16.62
C ASN A 413 -11.16 16.24 -15.66
N GLY A 414 -10.55 16.52 -14.51
CA GLY A 414 -10.18 15.52 -13.51
C GLY A 414 -8.97 14.67 -13.87
N LEU A 415 -8.34 14.89 -15.03
CA LEU A 415 -7.24 14.05 -15.52
C LEU A 415 -5.91 14.39 -14.85
N ALA A 416 -5.02 13.40 -14.81
CA ALA A 416 -3.72 13.57 -14.19
C ALA A 416 -2.88 14.67 -14.83
N SER A 417 -2.16 15.38 -13.98
CA SER A 417 -1.12 16.34 -14.33
C SER A 417 0.13 15.99 -13.55
N PHE A 418 1.30 16.41 -14.02
CA PHE A 418 2.50 16.36 -13.18
C PHE A 418 3.38 17.60 -13.34
N LEU A 419 4.04 17.96 -12.25
CA LEU A 419 5.05 19.00 -12.17
C LEU A 419 6.41 18.35 -11.88
N VAL A 420 7.44 18.82 -12.58
CA VAL A 420 8.83 18.53 -12.22
C VAL A 420 9.67 19.78 -12.39
N ARG A 421 10.54 20.03 -11.42
CA ARG A 421 11.51 21.12 -11.50
C ARG A 421 12.75 20.77 -10.70
N ASN A 422 13.77 20.31 -11.40
CA ASN A 422 15.09 20.01 -10.87
C ASN A 422 16.17 20.51 -11.85
N GLU A 423 17.43 20.10 -11.68
CA GLU A 423 18.58 20.50 -12.49
C GLU A 423 18.47 20.09 -13.98
N SER A 424 17.54 19.20 -14.29
CA SER A 424 17.62 18.36 -15.47
C SER A 424 16.30 18.15 -16.22
N ALA A 425 15.17 18.48 -15.59
CA ALA A 425 13.84 18.50 -16.15
C ALA A 425 13.03 19.61 -15.47
N THR A 426 12.36 20.44 -16.28
CA THR A 426 11.53 21.54 -15.79
C THR A 426 10.25 21.68 -16.64
N GLY A 427 9.09 21.65 -15.99
CA GLY A 427 7.81 21.91 -16.64
C GLY A 427 6.61 21.32 -15.92
N LEU A 428 5.43 21.62 -16.47
CA LEU A 428 4.15 21.05 -16.11
C LEU A 428 3.56 20.35 -17.34
N TRP A 429 2.96 19.19 -17.14
CA TRP A 429 2.25 18.46 -18.18
C TRP A 429 0.85 18.06 -17.70
N HIS A 430 -0.09 18.03 -18.64
CA HIS A 430 -1.46 17.58 -18.44
C HIS A 430 -1.74 16.38 -19.33
N PHE A 431 -2.35 15.34 -18.79
CA PHE A 431 -2.81 14.20 -19.55
C PHE A 431 -4.13 14.55 -20.25
N ASP A 432 -4.21 14.35 -21.56
CA ASP A 432 -5.42 14.67 -22.35
C ASP A 432 -6.36 13.47 -22.54
N GLY A 433 -6.10 12.36 -21.84
CA GLY A 433 -6.77 11.07 -22.01
C GLY A 433 -6.01 10.13 -22.97
N ARG A 434 -4.98 10.63 -23.64
CA ARG A 434 -4.15 9.86 -24.57
C ARG A 434 -2.67 10.15 -24.42
N ASP A 435 -2.26 11.41 -24.43
CA ASP A 435 -0.87 11.86 -24.45
C ASP A 435 -0.63 12.95 -23.40
N TRP A 436 0.64 13.16 -23.04
CA TRP A 436 1.05 14.21 -22.10
C TRP A 436 1.35 15.52 -22.84
N GLN A 437 0.55 16.54 -22.57
CA GLN A 437 0.68 17.87 -23.16
C GLN A 437 1.44 18.80 -22.22
N ARG A 438 2.58 19.34 -22.67
CA ARG A 438 3.36 20.32 -21.89
C ARG A 438 2.63 21.65 -21.84
N ASP A 439 2.43 22.21 -20.65
CA ASP A 439 1.86 23.55 -20.50
C ASP A 439 3.00 24.61 -20.64
N PRO A 440 2.91 25.54 -21.61
CA PRO A 440 3.93 26.57 -21.81
C PRO A 440 4.01 27.58 -20.65
N ASN A 441 2.93 27.74 -19.88
CA ASN A 441 2.85 28.59 -18.68
C ASN A 441 3.08 27.82 -17.38
N GLY A 442 3.41 26.52 -17.47
CA GLY A 442 3.48 25.58 -16.35
C GLY A 442 4.34 25.97 -15.15
N LEU A 443 5.29 26.89 -15.32
CA LEU A 443 6.18 27.37 -14.25
C LEU A 443 5.95 28.84 -13.88
N ARG A 444 5.06 29.54 -14.60
CA ARG A 444 4.78 30.97 -14.36
C ARG A 444 4.29 31.15 -12.92
N GLY A 445 4.96 32.03 -12.18
CA GLY A 445 4.64 32.33 -10.77
C GLY A 445 5.53 31.62 -9.73
N LEU A 446 6.25 30.56 -10.12
CA LEU A 446 7.08 29.76 -9.20
C LEU A 446 8.50 30.29 -8.97
N ASP A 447 8.77 31.56 -9.33
CA ASP A 447 10.08 32.21 -9.22
C ASP A 447 10.08 33.47 -8.33
N GLN A 448 8.91 33.87 -7.83
CA GLN A 448 8.72 35.18 -7.19
C GLN A 448 9.56 35.35 -5.91
N ASN A 449 9.87 34.27 -5.17
CA ASN A 449 10.67 34.28 -3.94
C ASN A 449 11.75 33.17 -3.99
N GLY A 450 12.51 33.16 -5.09
CA GLY A 450 13.41 32.07 -5.44
C GLY A 450 12.68 30.93 -6.16
N PRO A 451 13.41 30.08 -6.90
CA PRO A 451 12.80 29.01 -7.67
C PRO A 451 12.21 27.94 -6.73
N ILE A 452 10.93 27.60 -6.92
CA ILE A 452 10.31 26.44 -6.28
C ILE A 452 10.72 25.17 -7.03
N LEU A 453 11.74 24.48 -6.51
CA LEU A 453 12.23 23.20 -7.05
C LEU A 453 11.45 22.04 -6.43
N THR A 454 11.19 20.98 -7.20
CA THR A 454 10.61 19.73 -6.68
C THR A 454 11.68 18.77 -6.13
N ALA A 455 12.89 18.84 -6.68
CA ALA A 455 14.08 18.15 -6.19
C ALA A 455 15.36 18.98 -6.46
N LEU A 456 16.41 18.74 -5.65
CA LEU A 456 17.74 19.34 -5.81
C LEU A 456 18.81 18.37 -5.27
N GLY A 457 19.72 17.91 -6.13
CA GLY A 457 20.78 16.95 -5.84
C GLY A 457 20.19 15.66 -5.26
N GLY A 458 19.19 15.09 -5.95
CA GLY A 458 18.49 13.88 -5.51
C GLY A 458 17.57 14.03 -4.29
N ARG A 459 17.58 15.18 -3.62
CA ARG A 459 16.77 15.42 -2.40
C ARG A 459 15.43 16.03 -2.72
N ASP A 460 14.39 15.54 -2.05
CA ASP A 460 13.07 16.16 -2.06
C ASP A 460 13.14 17.57 -1.47
N ARG A 461 12.47 18.52 -2.13
CA ARG A 461 12.38 19.93 -1.72
C ARG A 461 11.04 20.29 -1.08
N GLY A 462 10.24 19.29 -0.72
CA GLY A 462 9.00 19.47 0.05
C GLY A 462 7.87 20.07 -0.76
N VAL A 463 7.81 19.77 -2.07
CA VAL A 463 6.69 20.15 -2.94
C VAL A 463 5.68 19.00 -3.01
N ARG A 464 4.40 19.30 -2.80
CA ARG A 464 3.27 18.35 -2.93
C ARG A 464 2.15 18.99 -3.74
N LEU A 465 1.40 18.17 -4.47
CA LEU A 465 0.13 18.57 -5.09
C LEU A 465 -1.00 17.95 -4.27
N ARG A 466 -1.91 18.79 -3.75
CA ARG A 466 -3.04 18.35 -2.94
C ARG A 466 -4.17 19.36 -3.06
N ASP A 467 -5.38 18.87 -3.31
CA ASP A 467 -6.62 19.64 -3.26
C ASP A 467 -6.95 19.87 -1.78
N CYS A 468 -6.71 21.10 -1.32
CA CYS A 468 -6.89 21.47 0.08
C CYS A 468 -8.18 22.24 0.34
N ASP A 469 -8.84 22.75 -0.70
CA ASP A 469 -10.09 23.52 -0.60
C ASP A 469 -11.31 22.78 -1.17
N GLY A 470 -11.14 21.54 -1.64
CA GLY A 470 -12.20 20.66 -2.10
C GLY A 470 -12.79 21.07 -3.44
N ASP A 471 -12.12 21.92 -4.23
CA ASP A 471 -12.63 22.39 -5.52
C ASP A 471 -12.43 21.39 -6.68
N GLY A 472 -11.77 20.26 -6.42
CA GLY A 472 -11.44 19.24 -7.40
C GLY A 472 -10.14 19.51 -8.17
N ARG A 473 -9.32 20.49 -7.76
CA ARG A 473 -7.98 20.75 -8.27
C ARG A 473 -7.00 20.87 -7.12
N CYS A 474 -5.78 20.42 -7.38
CA CYS A 474 -4.70 20.50 -6.41
C CYS A 474 -4.08 21.88 -6.36
N GLU A 475 -3.87 22.35 -5.14
CA GLU A 475 -2.88 23.38 -4.83
C GLU A 475 -1.47 22.76 -4.84
N LEU A 476 -0.48 23.63 -5.04
CA LEU A 476 0.92 23.32 -4.84
C LEU A 476 1.35 23.80 -3.45
N LEU A 477 1.68 22.85 -2.59
CA LEU A 477 2.15 23.09 -1.23
C LEU A 477 3.68 22.98 -1.21
N VAL A 478 4.34 23.94 -0.56
CA VAL A 478 5.80 23.97 -0.35
C VAL A 478 6.08 24.06 1.14
N GLY A 479 6.84 23.11 1.68
CA GLY A 479 7.24 23.09 3.08
C GLY A 479 8.63 22.49 3.28
N ASN A 480 9.65 23.33 3.32
CA ASN A 480 11.05 22.95 3.56
C ASN A 480 11.72 24.00 4.48
N PRO A 481 12.99 23.83 4.90
CA PRO A 481 13.63 24.77 5.83
C PRO A 481 13.78 26.20 5.29
N GLU A 482 13.76 26.40 3.97
CA GLU A 482 13.97 27.70 3.33
C GLU A 482 12.66 28.35 2.84
N GLN A 483 11.63 27.57 2.54
CA GLN A 483 10.42 28.02 1.86
C GLN A 483 9.16 27.39 2.47
N ASN A 484 8.13 28.23 2.67
CA ASN A 484 6.79 27.83 3.07
C ASN A 484 5.76 28.68 2.29
N ALA A 485 4.95 28.03 1.44
CA ALA A 485 3.97 28.69 0.59
C ALA A 485 2.94 27.70 0.03
N VAL A 486 1.76 28.21 -0.30
CA VAL A 486 0.73 27.49 -1.07
C VAL A 486 0.40 28.29 -2.32
N PHE A 487 0.16 27.59 -3.43
CA PHE A 487 -0.19 28.20 -4.71
C PHE A 487 -1.40 27.50 -5.33
N SER A 488 -2.33 28.26 -5.89
CA SER A 488 -3.36 27.73 -6.78
C SER A 488 -2.91 27.80 -8.24
N TRP A 489 -3.44 26.89 -9.07
CA TRP A 489 -3.15 26.85 -10.50
C TRP A 489 -4.32 27.42 -11.32
N SER A 490 -4.02 28.23 -12.33
CA SER A 490 -4.96 28.52 -13.42
C SER A 490 -4.26 28.57 -14.76
N THR A 491 -4.93 28.09 -15.81
CA THR A 491 -4.41 28.12 -17.19
C THR A 491 -4.15 29.54 -17.70
N ARG A 492 -4.88 30.54 -17.19
CA ARG A 492 -4.74 31.95 -17.59
C ARG A 492 -3.57 32.67 -16.91
N HIS A 493 -3.36 32.41 -15.62
CA HIS A 493 -2.42 33.19 -14.80
C HIS A 493 -1.19 32.40 -14.35
N GLY A 494 -1.16 31.08 -14.56
CA GLY A 494 -0.16 30.19 -14.00
C GLY A 494 -0.39 29.96 -12.51
N TRP A 495 0.69 29.73 -11.76
CA TRP A 495 0.66 29.59 -10.31
C TRP A 495 0.49 30.93 -9.61
N GLN A 496 -0.49 31.00 -8.74
CA GLN A 496 -0.79 32.19 -7.93
C GLN A 496 -0.61 31.86 -6.46
N ARG A 497 0.25 32.60 -5.77
CA ARG A 497 0.46 32.41 -4.34
C ARG A 497 -0.81 32.75 -3.58
N LEU A 498 -1.25 31.85 -2.71
CA LEU A 498 -2.39 32.04 -1.82
C LEU A 498 -1.98 32.83 -0.56
N PRO A 499 -2.94 33.46 0.15
CA PRO A 499 -2.64 34.28 1.33
C PRO A 499 -2.23 33.47 2.57
N PHE A 500 -2.30 32.13 2.50
CA PHE A 500 -1.93 31.23 3.58
C PHE A 500 -0.77 30.30 3.20
N ALA A 501 -0.23 29.62 4.22
CA ALA A 501 0.88 28.66 4.09
C ALA A 501 0.70 27.54 5.13
N LEU A 502 1.62 26.56 5.18
CA LEU A 502 1.63 25.58 6.27
C LEU A 502 1.84 26.29 7.62
N PRO A 503 1.32 25.74 8.74
CA PRO A 503 1.49 26.32 10.07
C PRO A 503 2.95 26.62 10.41
N ALA A 504 3.18 27.72 11.13
CA ALA A 504 4.54 28.19 11.46
C ALA A 504 5.36 27.12 12.20
N GLY A 505 6.61 26.94 11.79
CA GLY A 505 7.52 25.93 12.36
C GLY A 505 7.14 24.48 12.04
N THR A 506 6.26 24.26 11.06
CA THR A 506 6.04 22.93 10.44
C THR A 506 6.68 22.91 9.06
N ARG A 507 7.02 21.72 8.57
CA ARG A 507 7.61 21.51 7.24
C ARG A 507 7.34 20.09 6.77
N ILE A 508 7.29 19.88 5.46
CA ILE A 508 7.09 18.56 4.85
C ILE A 508 8.40 17.77 4.90
N VAL A 509 9.53 18.42 4.57
CA VAL A 509 10.85 17.80 4.58
C VAL A 509 11.86 18.52 5.49
N ASP A 510 12.83 17.76 5.99
CA ASP A 510 13.98 18.25 6.75
C ASP A 510 15.08 18.82 5.81
N PRO A 511 16.19 19.38 6.34
CA PRO A 511 17.29 19.89 5.51
C PRO A 511 17.98 18.87 4.59
N HIS A 512 17.77 17.58 4.83
CA HIS A 512 18.27 16.48 4.01
C HIS A 512 17.24 15.99 2.98
N GLY A 513 16.04 16.58 2.93
CA GLY A 513 14.96 16.14 2.05
C GLY A 513 14.23 14.89 2.56
N ARG A 514 14.40 14.52 3.83
CA ARG A 514 13.69 13.40 4.46
C ARG A 514 12.37 13.90 5.06
N ASP A 515 11.45 12.99 5.35
CA ASP A 515 10.21 13.31 6.09
C ASP A 515 10.52 14.08 7.38
N ALA A 516 9.87 15.23 7.57
CA ALA A 516 10.02 16.05 8.78
C ALA A 516 8.96 15.78 9.86
N GLY A 517 7.98 14.92 9.58
CA GLY A 517 6.93 14.54 10.51
C GLY A 517 5.59 15.26 10.32
N LEU A 518 5.29 15.77 9.12
CA LEU A 518 4.00 16.37 8.78
C LEU A 518 3.07 15.34 8.12
N ARG A 519 1.79 15.33 8.49
CA ARG A 519 0.73 14.60 7.81
C ARG A 519 -0.48 15.50 7.57
N PHE A 520 -1.22 15.16 6.53
CA PHE A 520 -2.50 15.77 6.16
C PHE A 520 -3.58 14.72 6.46
N VAL A 521 -4.48 15.04 7.38
CA VAL A 521 -5.52 14.12 7.85
C VAL A 521 -6.73 14.94 8.25
N ASP A 522 -7.91 14.62 7.73
CA ASP A 522 -9.19 15.15 8.22
C ASP A 522 -9.47 14.61 9.64
N ILE A 523 -9.01 15.33 10.67
CA ILE A 523 -9.11 14.92 12.08
C ILE A 523 -10.48 15.27 12.64
N ASN A 524 -11.11 16.35 12.17
CA ASN A 524 -12.43 16.80 12.63
C ASN A 524 -13.61 16.25 11.80
N GLU A 525 -13.33 15.48 10.75
CA GLU A 525 -14.27 14.84 9.84
C GLU A 525 -15.15 15.84 9.06
N ASP A 526 -14.63 17.05 8.81
CA ASP A 526 -15.34 18.11 8.08
C ASP A 526 -15.16 18.06 6.56
N GLY A 527 -14.33 17.14 6.07
CA GLY A 527 -14.02 16.94 4.65
C GLY A 527 -12.78 17.67 4.15
N TYR A 528 -12.08 18.42 5.01
CA TYR A 528 -10.82 19.08 4.67
C TYR A 528 -9.65 18.48 5.48
N ASP A 529 -8.51 18.29 4.83
CA ASP A 529 -7.34 17.77 5.55
C ASP A 529 -6.76 18.81 6.53
N ASP A 530 -6.65 18.43 7.79
CA ASP A 530 -5.93 19.17 8.82
C ASP A 530 -4.42 18.88 8.77
N VAL A 531 -3.61 19.77 9.35
CA VAL A 531 -2.16 19.58 9.48
C VAL A 531 -1.83 19.08 10.88
N ILE A 532 -1.30 17.85 10.93
CA ILE A 532 -0.64 17.30 12.12
C ILE A 532 0.86 17.25 11.88
N PHE A 533 1.63 17.74 12.85
CA PHE A 533 3.08 17.74 12.83
C PHE A 533 3.60 17.18 14.14
N SER A 534 4.57 16.27 14.11
CA SER A 534 5.23 15.81 15.32
C SER A 534 6.63 15.24 15.04
N ASN A 535 7.64 15.86 15.65
CA ASN A 535 9.02 15.38 15.62
C ASN A 535 9.67 15.57 17.01
N ALA A 536 11.00 15.41 17.11
CA ALA A 536 11.71 15.54 18.38
C ALA A 536 11.74 16.97 18.97
N GLU A 537 11.41 17.99 18.19
CA GLU A 537 11.46 19.41 18.60
C GLU A 537 10.09 19.92 19.04
N LYS A 538 9.03 19.59 18.29
CA LYS A 538 7.66 20.04 18.57
C LYS A 538 6.61 19.10 18.00
N TYR A 539 5.39 19.24 18.53
CA TYR A 539 4.17 18.75 17.89
C TYR A 539 3.15 19.87 17.75
N SER A 540 2.23 19.75 16.78
CA SER A 540 1.07 20.62 16.64
C SER A 540 -0.03 19.97 15.80
N LEU A 541 -1.28 20.30 16.08
CA LEU A 541 -2.46 20.04 15.25
C LEU A 541 -3.11 21.38 14.88
N ASN A 542 -3.30 21.63 13.58
CA ASN A 542 -3.90 22.86 13.06
C ASN A 542 -5.00 22.51 12.06
N LEU A 543 -6.21 23.04 12.26
CA LEU A 543 -7.36 22.70 11.43
C LEU A 543 -7.45 23.53 10.16
N PHE A 544 -8.00 22.89 9.11
CA PHE A 544 -8.63 23.50 7.95
C PHE A 544 -9.53 24.69 8.35
N VAL A 545 -9.41 25.90 7.79
CA VAL A 545 -10.40 26.97 8.04
C VAL A 545 -11.04 27.48 6.75
N SER A 546 -10.26 28.02 5.83
CA SER A 546 -10.71 28.46 4.51
C SER A 546 -9.54 28.80 3.59
N THR A 547 -9.79 29.11 2.32
CA THR A 547 -8.79 29.58 1.35
C THR A 547 -8.18 30.95 1.67
N GLU A 548 -8.74 31.70 2.62
CA GLU A 548 -8.21 32.98 3.08
C GLU A 548 -7.30 32.80 4.29
N GLN A 549 -7.56 31.78 5.11
CA GLN A 549 -6.92 31.58 6.41
C GLN A 549 -5.99 30.35 6.45
N GLY A 550 -6.21 29.35 5.61
CA GLY A 550 -5.52 28.06 5.62
C GLY A 550 -5.66 27.34 6.96
N TRP A 551 -4.58 26.67 7.37
CA TRP A 551 -4.47 25.97 8.66
C TRP A 551 -4.18 26.93 9.83
N SER A 552 -4.99 27.98 10.01
CA SER A 552 -4.74 29.02 11.02
C SER A 552 -5.20 28.65 12.43
N ARG A 553 -6.09 27.65 12.56
CA ARG A 553 -6.69 27.26 13.84
C ARG A 553 -5.83 26.20 14.53
N GLU A 554 -4.93 26.64 15.40
CA GLU A 554 -4.17 25.73 16.27
C GLU A 554 -5.07 25.13 17.36
N VAL A 555 -5.16 23.80 17.39
CA VAL A 555 -5.93 23.06 18.40
C VAL A 555 -5.06 22.72 19.60
N LEU A 556 -3.86 22.24 19.32
CA LEU A 556 -2.88 21.87 20.33
C LEU A 556 -1.47 21.98 19.76
N SER A 557 -0.52 22.39 20.59
CA SER A 557 0.90 22.43 20.26
C SER A 557 1.75 22.25 21.52
N GLY A 558 2.99 21.82 21.35
CA GLY A 558 3.91 21.64 22.45
C GLY A 558 5.26 21.09 22.04
N VAL A 559 6.11 20.88 23.03
CA VAL A 559 7.38 20.15 22.89
C VAL A 559 7.15 18.70 23.32
N PRO A 560 7.73 17.70 22.63
CA PRO A 560 7.58 16.30 23.03
C PRO A 560 8.03 16.13 24.49
N SER A 561 7.10 15.74 25.35
CA SER A 561 7.36 15.33 26.72
C SER A 561 6.85 13.90 26.90
N ARG A 562 7.29 13.19 27.95
CA ARG A 562 6.81 11.83 28.27
C ARG A 562 5.37 11.80 28.83
N GLY A 563 4.53 12.77 28.46
CA GLY A 563 3.13 12.85 28.89
C GLY A 563 2.21 12.12 27.92
N ASP A 564 1.13 11.55 28.45
CA ASP A 564 0.13 10.84 27.65
C ASP A 564 -0.69 11.77 26.74
N ASP A 565 -0.70 13.08 26.98
CA ASP A 565 -1.50 14.03 26.18
C ASP A 565 -0.79 14.59 24.93
N ALA A 566 0.49 14.24 24.71
CA ALA A 566 1.25 14.70 23.54
C ALA A 566 0.93 13.89 22.28
N ILE A 567 1.04 14.52 21.11
CA ILE A 567 1.05 13.77 19.83
C ILE A 567 2.35 12.96 19.78
N PRO A 568 2.28 11.63 19.64
CA PRO A 568 3.49 10.82 19.47
C PRO A 568 4.33 11.35 18.29
N MET A 569 5.66 11.30 18.42
CA MET A 569 6.55 11.68 17.32
C MET A 569 6.15 10.90 16.07
N ILE A 570 6.04 11.57 14.93
CA ILE A 570 5.88 10.93 13.63
C ILE A 570 7.26 10.57 13.07
N VAL A 571 8.23 11.46 13.28
CA VAL A 571 9.65 11.27 12.94
C VAL A 571 10.50 11.43 14.20
N ARG A 572 11.46 10.53 14.40
CA ARG A 572 12.37 10.52 15.55
C ARG A 572 13.49 11.55 15.39
N ALA A 573 14.24 11.80 16.47
CA ALA A 573 15.35 12.76 16.48
C ALA A 573 16.46 12.44 15.45
N ASP A 574 16.64 11.18 15.09
CA ASP A 574 17.60 10.73 14.06
C ASP A 574 17.06 10.87 12.62
N GLY A 575 15.80 11.27 12.48
CA GLY A 575 15.09 11.39 11.20
C GLY A 575 14.42 10.09 10.73
N THR A 576 14.43 9.02 11.54
CA THR A 576 13.74 7.76 11.19
C THR A 576 12.24 7.83 11.46
N ASN A 577 11.45 7.09 10.67
CA ASN A 577 10.00 6.98 10.77
C ASN A 577 9.60 6.31 12.11
N ASN A 578 8.68 6.90 12.88
CA ASN A 578 8.33 6.36 14.20
C ASN A 578 7.20 5.30 14.20
N GLY A 579 6.72 4.88 13.04
CA GLY A 579 5.67 3.86 12.90
C GLY A 579 4.27 4.40 13.15
N VAL A 580 4.03 5.65 12.77
CA VAL A 580 2.73 6.32 12.91
C VAL A 580 1.91 6.19 11.64
N TRP A 581 0.62 5.85 11.78
CA TRP A 581 -0.38 5.91 10.72
C TRP A 581 -1.74 6.35 11.28
N PHE A 582 -2.69 6.62 10.38
CA PHE A 582 -4.01 7.12 10.72
C PHE A 582 -5.05 6.20 10.11
N SER A 583 -5.94 5.67 10.93
CA SER A 583 -7.04 4.81 10.48
C SER A 583 -8.10 4.67 11.57
N TYR A 584 -9.33 4.37 11.18
CA TYR A 584 -10.46 4.14 12.08
C TYR A 584 -10.67 5.27 13.12
N GLY A 585 -10.50 6.54 12.71
CA GLY A 585 -10.67 7.71 13.59
C GLY A 585 -9.60 7.85 14.68
N HIS A 586 -8.41 7.26 14.45
CA HIS A 586 -7.30 7.25 15.40
C HIS A 586 -5.96 7.48 14.71
N LEU A 587 -5.04 8.11 15.44
CA LEU A 587 -3.61 7.98 15.25
C LEU A 587 -3.15 6.71 15.96
N TRP A 588 -2.36 5.90 15.27
CA TRP A 588 -1.76 4.67 15.80
C TRP A 588 -0.24 4.74 15.79
N VAL A 589 0.41 4.04 16.72
CA VAL A 589 1.87 3.87 16.76
C VAL A 589 2.20 2.40 16.99
N GLN A 590 3.03 1.82 16.13
CA GLN A 590 3.63 0.51 16.34
C GLN A 590 5.14 0.61 16.06
N ASN A 591 5.94 0.38 17.09
CA ASN A 591 7.40 0.35 16.99
C ASN A 591 8.02 -0.45 18.15
N GLU A 592 9.35 -0.43 18.27
CA GLU A 592 10.07 -1.15 19.33
C GLU A 592 9.71 -0.71 20.75
N ASP A 593 9.16 0.49 20.94
CA ASP A 593 8.76 1.04 22.24
C ASP A 593 7.30 0.70 22.59
N THR A 594 6.53 0.13 21.65
CA THR A 594 5.16 -0.37 21.90
C THR A 594 5.11 -1.89 21.96
N GLY A 595 5.87 -2.60 21.10
CA GLY A 595 5.85 -4.07 21.03
C GLY A 595 6.33 -4.76 22.31
N LYS A 596 5.48 -5.65 22.86
CA LYS A 596 5.63 -6.30 24.19
C LYS A 596 5.67 -5.34 25.40
N ILE A 597 5.41 -4.05 25.20
CA ILE A 597 5.44 -3.03 26.26
C ILE A 597 4.03 -2.50 26.51
N LYS A 598 3.29 -2.19 25.44
CA LYS A 598 1.91 -1.70 25.50
C LYS A 598 0.90 -2.84 25.29
N PRO A 599 -0.32 -2.73 25.84
CA PRO A 599 -1.45 -3.59 25.45
C PRO A 599 -1.62 -3.62 23.93
N ASP A 600 -1.94 -4.80 23.39
CA ASP A 600 -2.14 -5.03 21.95
C ASP A 600 -1.01 -4.55 21.02
N HIS A 601 0.17 -4.28 21.61
CA HIS A 601 1.42 -3.90 20.93
C HIS A 601 1.41 -2.54 20.23
N VAL A 602 0.40 -1.71 20.47
CA VAL A 602 0.23 -0.39 19.87
C VAL A 602 0.02 0.69 20.92
N ASP A 603 0.31 1.93 20.57
CA ASP A 603 -0.17 3.13 21.25
C ASP A 603 -1.13 3.88 20.32
N SER A 604 -2.04 4.69 20.87
CA SER A 604 -3.07 5.36 20.05
C SER A 604 -3.63 6.62 20.67
N ARG A 605 -4.07 7.55 19.81
CA ARG A 605 -4.90 8.69 20.20
C ARG A 605 -6.09 8.76 19.26
N SER A 606 -7.31 8.74 19.80
CA SER A 606 -8.49 8.99 18.98
C SER A 606 -8.49 10.43 18.49
N TYR A 607 -9.15 10.68 17.36
CA TYR A 607 -9.30 12.04 16.85
C TYR A 607 -9.99 12.96 17.87
N GLN A 608 -10.96 12.43 18.62
CA GLN A 608 -11.59 13.15 19.73
C GLN A 608 -10.61 13.53 20.84
N GLN A 609 -9.68 12.63 21.20
CA GLN A 609 -8.63 12.95 22.19
C GLN A 609 -7.71 14.06 21.68
N LEU A 610 -7.33 14.00 20.40
CA LEU A 610 -6.52 15.04 19.76
C LEU A 610 -7.27 16.39 19.72
N LEU A 611 -8.55 16.40 19.38
CA LEU A 611 -9.35 17.62 19.34
C LEU A 611 -9.65 18.21 20.74
N GLY A 612 -9.60 17.39 21.79
CA GLY A 612 -9.90 17.81 23.15
C GLY A 612 -11.26 18.50 23.28
N ARG A 613 -11.33 19.61 24.03
CA ARG A 613 -12.57 20.42 24.17
C ARG A 613 -12.96 21.17 22.89
N GLN A 614 -12.10 21.18 21.88
CA GLN A 614 -12.37 21.84 20.59
C GLN A 614 -13.09 20.92 19.59
N ALA A 615 -13.39 19.67 19.96
CA ALA A 615 -14.24 18.78 19.18
C ALA A 615 -15.61 19.44 18.94
N ALA A 616 -15.79 20.04 17.76
CA ALA A 616 -17.12 20.39 17.29
C ALA A 616 -17.89 19.07 17.10
N ARG A 617 -19.19 19.08 17.42
CA ARG A 617 -20.05 17.91 17.21
C ARG A 617 -19.98 17.50 15.73
N PRO A 618 -19.90 16.20 15.42
CA PRO A 618 -19.93 15.75 14.03
C PRO A 618 -21.17 16.34 13.34
N ALA A 619 -21.00 16.81 12.11
CA ALA A 619 -22.13 17.15 11.27
C ALA A 619 -22.98 15.88 11.10
N ASP A 620 -24.27 15.95 11.47
CA ASP A 620 -25.24 14.88 11.23
C ASP A 620 -25.24 14.54 9.72
N ARG A 621 -24.50 13.49 9.33
CA ARG A 621 -24.61 12.89 8.00
C ARG A 621 -25.82 11.94 8.03
N ARG A 622 -26.94 12.38 7.44
CA ARG A 622 -28.06 11.52 7.03
C ARG A 622 -27.71 10.70 5.80
#